data_AF-A0A6J6JKK1-F1
#
_entry.id   AF-A0A6J6JKK1-F1
#
_cell.length_a   1.000
_cell.length_b   1.000
_cell.length_c   1.000
_cell.angle_alpha   90.00
_cell.angle_beta   90.00
_cell.angle_gamma   90.00
#
_symmetry.space_group_name_H-M   'P 1'
#
loop_
_entity.id
_entity.type
_entity.pdbx_description
1 polymer ?
#
loop_
_entity_poly.entity_id
_entity_poly.type
_entity_poly.pdbx_seq_one_letter_code
_entity_poly.pdbx_strand_id
1 'polypeptide(L)' 'MHLAVVTDDREGFAEMVAPALGLTGAQALQSPHALAGTVDQLCETIIERRERWGLSYITVGADAVESFAPIVARLAGT' A
#
# COMPACT_ATOMS: atom_id res chain seq x y z
N MET A 1 5.92 -5.47 -10.45
CA MET A 1 4.66 -5.89 -9.82
C MET A 1 4.34 -4.91 -8.69
N HIS A 2 3.10 -4.44 -8.58
CA HIS A 2 2.63 -3.61 -7.48
C HIS A 2 1.33 -4.23 -6.96
N LEU A 3 1.21 -4.32 -5.64
CA LEU A 3 0.09 -4.95 -4.95
C LEU A 3 -0.40 -4.00 -3.86
N ALA A 4 -1.69 -3.72 -3.87
CA ALA A 4 -2.33 -2.78 -2.96
C ALA A 4 -3.61 -3.41 -2.39
N VAL A 5 -3.73 -3.45 -1.06
CA VAL A 5 -4.89 -4.05 -0.37
C VAL A 5 -5.21 -3.30 0.92
N VAL A 6 -6.49 -3.12 1.20
CA VAL A 6 -6.96 -2.68 2.52
C VAL A 6 -7.20 -3.92 3.37
N THR A 7 -6.52 -4.02 4.51
CA THR A 7 -6.59 -5.19 5.39
C THR A 7 -6.18 -4.82 6.81
N ASP A 8 -6.74 -5.50 7.80
CA ASP A 8 -6.29 -5.41 9.19
C ASP A 8 -5.09 -6.34 9.49
N ASP A 9 -4.75 -7.24 8.57
CA ASP A 9 -3.62 -8.17 8.65
C ASP A 9 -2.58 -7.85 7.57
N ARG A 10 -1.83 -6.75 7.77
CA ARG A 10 -0.81 -6.32 6.80
C ARG A 10 0.42 -7.21 6.84
N GLU A 11 0.76 -7.75 8.01
CA GLU A 11 1.90 -8.64 8.20
C GLU A 11 1.66 -9.97 7.47
N GLY A 12 0.49 -10.59 7.65
CA GLY A 12 0.12 -11.81 6.94
C GLY A 12 0.11 -11.61 5.42
N PHE A 13 -0.44 -10.49 4.94
CA PHE A 13 -0.36 -10.14 3.53
C PHE A 13 1.08 -9.98 3.04
N ALA A 14 1.93 -9.28 3.80
CA ALA A 14 3.31 -9.05 3.42
C ALA A 14 4.11 -10.35 3.32
N GLU A 15 3.98 -11.23 4.32
CA GLU A 15 4.63 -12.55 4.31
C GLU A 15 4.16 -13.40 3.13
N MET A 16 2.88 -13.32 2.75
CA MET A 16 2.34 -14.04 1.60
C MET A 16 2.95 -13.58 0.27
N VAL A 17 3.17 -12.27 0.08
CA VAL A 17 3.62 -11.71 -1.22
C VAL A 17 5.13 -11.56 -1.34
N ALA A 18 5.85 -11.50 -0.22
CA ALA A 18 7.28 -11.25 -0.20
C ALA A 18 8.14 -12.26 -0.98
N PRO A 19 7.85 -13.58 -0.97
CA PRO A 19 8.61 -14.55 -1.77
C PRO A 19 8.57 -14.26 -3.27
N ALA A 20 7.43 -13.80 -3.79
CA ALA A 20 7.29 -13.43 -5.20
C ALA A 20 8.09 -12.17 -5.58
N LEU A 21 8.47 -11.36 -4.59
CA LEU A 21 9.32 -10.19 -4.74
C LEU A 21 10.80 -10.48 -4.42
N GLY A 22 11.14 -11.67 -3.93
CA GLY A 22 12.47 -12.00 -3.43
C GLY A 22 12.85 -11.25 -2.15
N LEU A 23 11.87 -10.92 -1.31
CA LEU A 23 12.02 -10.13 -0.09
C LEU A 23 11.55 -10.91 1.15
N THR A 24 11.85 -10.39 2.35
CA THR A 24 11.12 -10.75 3.58
C THR A 24 9.82 -9.95 3.70
N GLY A 25 8.87 -10.37 4.54
CA GLY A 25 7.63 -9.61 4.78
C GLY A 25 7.90 -8.17 5.23
N ALA A 26 8.82 -7.99 6.18
CA ALA A 26 9.24 -6.66 6.63
C ALA A 26 9.81 -5.80 5.49
N GLN A 27 10.66 -6.38 4.63
CA GLN A 27 11.21 -5.68 3.46
C GLN A 27 10.12 -5.35 2.44
N ALA A 28 9.13 -6.23 2.24
CA ALA A 28 8.01 -5.99 1.34
C ALA A 28 7.20 -4.77 1.77
N LEU A 29 6.87 -4.63 3.06
CA LEU A 29 6.15 -3.46 3.59
C LEU A 29 6.95 -2.15 3.44
N GLN A 30 8.28 -2.23 3.52
CA GLN A 30 9.18 -1.09 3.30
C GLN A 30 9.45 -0.78 1.83
N SER A 31 9.00 -1.63 0.90
CA SER A 31 9.19 -1.46 -0.54
C SER A 31 8.02 -0.70 -1.19
N PRO A 32 8.20 -0.07 -2.36
CA PRO A 32 7.07 0.48 -3.13
C PRO A 32 6.17 -0.60 -3.75
N HIS A 33 6.54 -1.87 -3.69
CA HIS A 33 5.85 -2.96 -4.37
C HIS A 33 4.64 -3.50 -3.60
N ALA A 34 4.65 -3.45 -2.27
CA ALA A 34 3.53 -3.85 -1.43
C ALA A 34 2.96 -2.65 -0.67
N LEU A 35 1.64 -2.48 -0.72
CA LEU A 35 0.91 -1.44 0.00
C LEU A 35 -0.27 -2.12 0.71
N ALA A 36 -0.14 -2.34 2.01
CA ALA A 36 -1.12 -3.08 2.80
C ALA A 36 -1.29 -2.48 4.19
N GLY A 37 -2.53 -2.42 4.66
CA GLY A 37 -2.88 -1.94 5.99
C GLY A 37 -4.29 -1.39 6.06
N THR A 38 -4.62 -0.81 7.21
CA THR A 38 -5.86 -0.08 7.43
C THR A 38 -5.86 1.22 6.62
N VAL A 39 -7.03 1.85 6.48
CA VAL A 39 -7.15 3.15 5.78
C VAL A 39 -6.18 4.20 6.35
N ASP A 40 -6.05 4.29 7.68
CA ASP A 40 -5.12 5.21 8.35
C ASP A 40 -3.66 4.91 7.97
N GLN A 41 -3.24 3.65 8.12
CA GLN A 41 -1.88 3.21 7.80
C GLN A 41 -1.53 3.45 6.33
N LEU A 42 -2.50 3.25 5.44
CA LEU A 42 -2.32 3.44 4.00
C LEU A 42 -2.18 4.93 3.64
N CYS A 43 -2.99 5.81 4.23
CA CYS A 43 -2.83 7.25 4.07
C CYS A 43 -1.43 7.70 4.50
N GLU A 44 -0.98 7.29 5.69
CA GLU A 44 0.35 7.61 6.21
C GLU A 44 1.47 7.09 5.29
N THR A 45 1.36 5.83 4.87
CA THR A 45 2.35 5.20 3.98
C THR A 45 2.42 5.91 2.62
N ILE A 46 1.29 6.33 2.06
CA ILE A 46 1.27 7.04 0.78
C ILE A 46 1.95 8.41 0.89
N ILE A 47 1.68 9.14 1.98
CA ILE A 47 2.31 10.44 2.25
C ILE A 47 3.83 10.25 2.44
N GLU A 48 4.25 9.32 3.30
CA GLU A 48 5.67 9.02 3.53
C GLU A 48 6.38 8.69 2.21
N ARG A 49 5.77 7.86 1.36
CA ARG A 49 6.36 7.47 0.07
C ARG A 49 6.40 8.63 -0.93
N ARG A 50 5.42 9.54 -0.91
CA ARG A 50 5.44 10.77 -1.70
C ARG A 50 6.61 11.65 -1.27
N GLU A 51 6.80 11.85 0.03
CA GLU A 51 7.88 12.68 0.58
C GLU A 51 9.26 12.06 0.34
N ARG A 52 9.39 10.75 0.55
CA ARG A 52 10.67 10.02 0.50
C ARG A 52 11.14 9.76 -0.93
N TRP A 53 10.22 9.42 -1.84
CA TRP A 53 10.56 8.95 -3.18
C TRP A 53 9.95 9.78 -4.31
N GLY A 54 9.10 10.77 -4.01
CA GLY A 54 8.42 11.56 -5.04
C GLY A 54 7.32 10.80 -5.78
N LEU A 55 6.79 9.70 -5.23
CA LEU A 55 5.73 8.95 -5.88
C LEU A 55 4.46 9.80 -6.05
N SER A 56 4.01 9.96 -7.30
CA SER A 56 2.83 10.76 -7.64
C SER A 56 1.57 9.93 -7.85
N TYR A 57 1.72 8.62 -8.11
CA TYR A 57 0.61 7.72 -8.41
C TYR A 57 0.84 6.34 -7.79
N ILE A 58 -0.27 5.70 -7.42
CA ILE A 58 -0.36 4.28 -7.10
C ILE A 58 -1.43 3.66 -8.00
N THR A 59 -1.30 2.38 -8.28
CA THR A 59 -2.31 1.63 -9.04
C THR A 59 -2.98 0.62 -8.13
N VAL A 60 -4.28 0.44 -8.26
CA VAL A 60 -5.05 -0.54 -7.47
C VAL A 60 -5.77 -1.50 -8.41
N GLY A 61 -6.01 -2.72 -7.93
CA GLY A 61 -6.84 -3.68 -8.64
C GLY A 61 -8.28 -3.17 -8.78
N ALA A 62 -8.98 -3.60 -9.83
CA ALA A 62 -10.37 -3.20 -10.08
C ALA A 62 -11.30 -3.62 -8.92
N ASP A 63 -11.00 -4.74 -8.28
CA ASP A 63 -11.67 -5.28 -7.10
C ASP A 63 -11.39 -4.47 -5.81
N ALA A 64 -10.31 -3.68 -5.79
CA ALA A 64 -9.93 -2.85 -4.65
C ALA A 64 -10.44 -1.40 -4.74
N VAL A 65 -11.13 -1.01 -5.82
CA VAL A 65 -11.56 0.39 -6.03
C VAL A 65 -12.44 0.90 -4.89
N GLU A 66 -13.45 0.12 -4.48
CA GLU A 66 -14.38 0.52 -3.41
C GLU A 66 -13.70 0.62 -2.05
N SER A 67 -12.80 -0.31 -1.72
CA SER A 67 -12.07 -0.28 -0.44
C SER A 67 -11.06 0.87 -0.36
N PHE A 68 -10.56 1.35 -1.50
CA PHE A 68 -9.67 2.51 -1.57
C PHE A 68 -10.39 3.86 -1.63
N ALA A 69 -11.71 3.90 -1.87
CA ALA A 69 -12.45 5.16 -1.93
C ALA A 69 -12.27 6.08 -0.70
N PRO A 70 -12.27 5.57 0.56
CA PRO A 70 -11.99 6.40 1.74
C PRO A 70 -10.59 7.00 1.76
N ILE A 71 -9.59 6.29 1.23
CA ILE A 71 -8.19 6.75 1.16
C ILE A 71 -8.09 7.91 0.18
N VAL A 72 -8.72 7.76 -1.01
CA VAL A 72 -8.79 8.82 -2.01
C VAL A 72 -9.47 10.06 -1.43
N ALA A 73 -10.60 9.90 -0.73
CA ALA A 73 -11.31 11.00 -0.11
C ALA A 73 -10.45 11.76 0.92
N ARG A 74 -9.62 11.06 1.70
CA ARG A 74 -8.74 11.69 2.71
C ARG A 74 -7.51 12.37 2.12
N LEU A 75 -6.99 11.87 1.01
CA LEU A 75 -5.82 12.42 0.32
C LEU A 75 -6.19 13.44 -0.77
N ALA A 76 -7.48 13.66 -1.02
CA ALA A 76 -7.93 14.66 -1.97
C ALA A 76 -7.52 16.07 -1.49
N GLY A 77 -6.75 16.79 -2.30
CA GLY A 77 -6.31 18.15 -2.00
C GLY A 77 -5.06 18.25 -1.11
N THR A 78 -4.41 17.13 -0.80
CA THR A 78 -3.07 17.08 -0.19
C THR A 78 -1.98 17.04 -1.25
#